data_AF-A0A382KDL8-F1
#
_entry.id   AF-A0A382KDL8-F1
#
_cell.length_a   1.000
_cell.length_b   1.000
_cell.length_c   1.000
_cell.angle_alpha   90.00
_cell.angle_beta   90.00
_cell.angle_gamma   90.00
#
_symmetry.space_group_name_H-M   'P 1'
#
loop_
_entity.id
_entity.type
_entity.pdbx_description
1 polymer ?
#
loop_
_entity_poly.entity_id
_entity_poly.type
_entity_poly.pdbx_seq_one_letter_code
_entity_poly.pdbx_strand_id
1 'polypeptide(L)'
;MNSAESALNISKQNYIKTTNKEIDSRWNNLERLYSPQDVQKLRGSVNIEYSLARQGAEKLWRYLNEDDFVQTFGVLTGNQAVQHAKAGLKALYISGWQVAADANTSGNTYPDQSLYPVDSVPTLVKRINSALLRADQIETLERFENKGVTSDDRMLPIVADAESGFGGPLNVFELMKAMIEAGAAGVHFEDQLSSEKKCGHMGGKVLVPTQTQIRTLNSARLAADVMNVPTIILARTDANAANLITSDIDEYDKPFITGERTIEGFYKTRAGLDQAISRGLAYAPYADLIWCETAKPDLDEAKRFAEAIHKKYPDQLLSYNCSP
;
A
#
# COMPACT_ATOMS: atom_id res chain seq x y z
N MET A 1 26.97 24.68 12.56
CA MET A 1 26.85 24.73 11.10
C MET A 1 26.70 23.28 10.62
N ASN A 2 25.46 22.82 10.38
CA ASN A 2 25.21 21.50 9.81
C ASN A 2 25.58 21.55 8.32
N SER A 3 26.71 20.98 7.95
CA SER A 3 27.07 20.83 6.54
C SER A 3 26.11 19.83 5.87
N ALA A 4 25.88 19.98 4.57
CA ALA A 4 25.11 19.04 3.76
C ALA A 4 25.58 17.57 3.92
N GLU A 5 26.85 17.37 4.26
CA GLU A 5 27.44 16.05 4.54
C GLU A 5 26.91 15.40 5.83
N SER A 6 26.50 16.19 6.83
CA SER A 6 25.91 15.65 8.07
C SER A 6 24.56 14.97 7.83
N ALA A 7 23.80 15.40 6.83
CA ALA A 7 22.55 14.75 6.41
C ALA A 7 22.79 13.39 5.71
N LEU A 8 23.98 13.20 5.13
CA LEU A 8 24.40 11.96 4.46
C LEU A 8 25.00 10.92 5.43
N ASN A 9 25.25 11.28 6.69
CA ASN A 9 25.77 10.38 7.72
C ASN A 9 24.69 9.39 8.22
N ILE A 10 24.15 8.56 7.33
CA ILE A 10 23.50 7.31 7.68
C ILE A 10 24.63 6.29 7.86
N SER A 11 24.65 5.54 8.96
CA SER A 11 25.60 4.42 9.09
C SER A 11 25.45 3.56 7.84
N LYS A 12 26.56 3.04 7.30
CA LYS A 12 26.63 2.31 6.02
C LYS A 12 25.71 1.07 5.93
N GLN A 13 24.90 0.78 6.95
CA GLN A 13 24.10 -0.42 7.12
C GLN A 13 22.58 -0.19 7.18
N ASN A 14 22.07 1.03 7.42
CA ASN A 14 20.63 1.22 7.68
C ASN A 14 19.93 1.96 6.53
N TYR A 15 18.83 1.40 6.00
CA TYR A 15 18.01 2.03 4.95
C TYR A 15 17.18 3.20 5.50
N ILE A 16 16.54 3.01 6.65
CA ILE A 16 15.76 4.01 7.37
C ILE A 16 16.34 4.14 8.78
N LYS A 17 16.45 5.39 9.28
CA LYS A 17 16.74 5.62 10.69
C LYS A 17 15.44 5.63 11.47
N THR A 18 15.23 4.61 12.29
CA THR A 18 14.17 4.61 13.31
C THR A 18 14.81 4.70 14.69
N THR A 19 14.15 5.39 15.62
CA THR A 19 14.48 5.36 17.04
C THR A 19 13.61 4.36 17.80
N ASN A 20 12.66 3.72 17.09
CA ASN A 20 11.68 2.81 17.65
C ASN A 20 12.11 1.36 17.37
N LYS A 21 12.55 0.67 18.42
CA LYS A 21 13.06 -0.71 18.35
C LYS A 21 12.03 -1.72 17.80
N GLU A 22 10.74 -1.47 17.97
CA GLU A 22 9.66 -2.35 17.47
C GLU A 22 9.53 -2.30 15.93
N ILE A 23 10.03 -1.23 15.31
CA ILE A 23 10.03 -1.04 13.86
C ILE A 23 11.37 -1.46 13.28
N ASP A 24 12.45 -1.42 14.06
CA ASP A 24 13.76 -1.89 13.59
C ASP A 24 13.75 -3.40 13.25
N SER A 25 12.97 -4.21 13.96
CA SER A 25 12.83 -5.65 13.66
C SER A 25 12.05 -5.94 12.36
N ARG A 26 11.21 -5.00 11.92
CA ARG A 26 10.38 -5.12 10.70
C ARG A 26 11.20 -5.42 9.45
N TRP A 27 12.40 -4.86 9.37
CA TRP A 27 13.24 -4.96 8.17
C TRP A 27 13.92 -6.31 8.00
N ASN A 28 13.93 -7.16 9.03
CA ASN A 28 14.71 -8.40 9.05
C ASN A 28 14.32 -9.39 7.96
N ASN A 29 13.04 -9.40 7.57
CA ASN A 29 12.49 -10.33 6.59
C ASN A 29 12.26 -9.69 5.20
N LEU A 30 12.64 -8.41 5.03
CA LEU A 30 12.40 -7.67 3.80
C LEU A 30 13.67 -7.54 2.96
N GLU A 31 13.55 -7.96 1.72
CA GLU A 31 14.57 -7.80 0.69
C GLU A 31 14.44 -6.45 -0.02
N ARG A 32 15.59 -5.91 -0.43
CA ARG A 32 15.69 -4.71 -1.26
C ARG A 32 16.64 -5.00 -2.40
N LEU A 33 16.23 -4.68 -3.62
CA LEU A 33 17.03 -4.86 -4.84
C LEU A 33 18.01 -3.69 -5.09
N TYR A 34 18.32 -2.93 -4.05
CA TYR A 34 19.20 -1.76 -4.08
C TYR A 34 19.94 -1.62 -2.75
N SER A 35 21.06 -0.91 -2.76
CA SER A 35 21.91 -0.74 -1.58
C SER A 35 21.50 0.48 -0.74
N PRO A 36 21.89 0.55 0.54
CA PRO A 36 21.75 1.77 1.34
C PRO A 36 22.47 2.97 0.72
N GLN A 37 23.57 2.73 -0.03
CA GLN A 37 24.31 3.77 -0.73
C GLN A 37 23.48 4.38 -1.87
N ASP A 38 22.62 3.60 -2.53
CA ASP A 38 21.75 4.13 -3.58
C ASP A 38 20.66 5.03 -3.00
N VAL A 39 20.12 4.70 -1.82
CA VAL A 39 19.21 5.59 -1.08
C VAL A 39 19.89 6.92 -0.76
N GLN A 40 21.13 6.90 -0.28
CA GLN A 40 21.89 8.13 0.02
C GLN A 40 22.09 9.01 -1.22
N LYS A 41 22.40 8.41 -2.38
CA LYS A 41 22.55 9.16 -3.64
C LYS A 41 21.27 9.85 -4.08
N LEU A 42 20.11 9.27 -3.76
CA LEU A 42 18.79 9.76 -4.21
C LEU A 42 18.10 10.68 -3.20
N ARG A 43 18.54 10.69 -1.93
CA ARG A 43 17.88 11.44 -0.84
C ARG A 43 18.01 12.96 -0.93
N GLY A 44 19.03 13.45 -1.62
CA GLY A 44 19.35 14.89 -1.64
C GLY A 44 19.97 15.37 -0.33
N SER A 45 20.28 16.66 -0.27
CA SER A 45 21.06 17.27 0.83
C SER A 45 20.22 17.91 1.93
N VAL A 46 18.90 18.04 1.74
CA VAL A 46 17.99 18.70 2.67
C VAL A 46 17.14 17.64 3.37
N ASN A 47 17.12 17.69 4.71
CA ASN A 47 16.24 16.82 5.49
C ASN A 47 14.84 17.43 5.54
N ILE A 48 13.87 16.76 4.92
CA ILE A 48 12.45 17.10 4.98
C ILE A 48 11.76 16.06 5.87
N GLU A 49 10.94 16.52 6.82
CA GLU A 49 10.21 15.65 7.73
C GLU A 49 8.76 15.44 7.27
N TYR A 50 8.32 14.18 7.29
CA TYR A 50 6.99 13.75 6.90
C TYR A 50 6.24 13.19 8.11
N SER A 51 5.96 14.06 9.08
CA SER A 51 5.55 13.66 10.45
C SER A 51 4.29 12.82 10.48
N LEU A 52 3.27 13.16 9.69
CA LEU A 52 2.01 12.40 9.64
C LEU A 52 2.21 10.99 9.09
N ALA A 53 2.95 10.85 7.98
CA ALA A 53 3.23 9.54 7.40
C ALA A 53 4.07 8.67 8.34
N ARG A 54 5.10 9.26 8.97
CA ARG A 54 5.91 8.54 9.98
C ARG A 54 5.05 8.07 11.14
N GLN A 55 4.42 8.98 11.88
CA GLN A 55 3.61 8.62 13.04
C GLN A 55 2.48 7.64 12.68
N GLY A 56 1.84 7.84 11.53
CA GLY A 56 0.83 6.93 11.01
C GLY A 56 1.39 5.53 10.74
N ALA A 57 2.51 5.42 10.05
CA ALA A 57 3.13 4.13 9.74
C ALA A 57 3.62 3.39 11.00
N GLU A 58 4.22 4.11 11.95
CA GLU A 58 4.65 3.56 13.23
C GLU A 58 3.44 3.05 14.06
N LYS A 59 2.35 3.84 14.09
CA LYS A 59 1.10 3.47 14.76
C LYS A 59 0.41 2.28 14.10
N LEU A 60 0.35 2.26 12.76
CA LEU A 60 -0.22 1.15 12.00
C LEU A 60 0.55 -0.15 12.22
N TRP A 61 1.89 -0.09 12.19
CA TRP A 61 2.73 -1.26 12.47
C TRP A 61 2.44 -1.84 13.85
N ARG A 62 2.32 -0.98 14.86
CA ARG A 62 1.98 -1.41 16.22
C ARG A 62 0.63 -2.12 16.27
N TYR A 63 -0.43 -1.52 15.69
CA TYR A 63 -1.75 -2.16 15.65
C TYR A 63 -1.73 -3.51 14.94
N LEU A 64 -0.99 -3.64 13.84
CA LEU A 64 -0.89 -4.89 13.09
C LEU A 64 -0.19 -6.03 13.86
N ASN A 65 0.60 -5.71 14.90
CA ASN A 65 1.32 -6.70 15.71
C ASN A 65 0.70 -6.92 17.10
N GLU A 66 -0.01 -5.93 17.65
CA GLU A 66 -0.61 -6.00 18.99
C GLU A 66 -2.09 -6.44 18.97
N ASP A 67 -2.84 -6.07 17.93
CA ASP A 67 -4.27 -6.36 17.83
C ASP A 67 -4.52 -7.69 17.10
N ASP A 68 -5.63 -8.37 17.42
CA ASP A 68 -6.06 -9.57 16.71
C ASP A 68 -6.24 -9.30 15.19
N PHE A 69 -6.76 -8.12 14.86
CA PHE A 69 -6.86 -7.59 13.49
C PHE A 69 -7.14 -6.08 13.50
N VAL A 70 -6.81 -5.42 12.39
CA VAL A 70 -7.11 -3.99 12.17
C VAL A 70 -8.17 -3.85 11.08
N GLN A 71 -9.42 -3.59 11.50
CA GLN A 71 -10.53 -3.36 10.58
C GLN A 71 -10.57 -1.91 10.07
N THR A 72 -10.99 -1.75 8.82
CA THR A 72 -11.15 -0.44 8.17
C THR A 72 -12.42 -0.41 7.33
N PHE A 73 -12.84 0.81 6.98
CA PHE A 73 -13.92 1.07 6.03
C PHE A 73 -13.43 2.09 5.01
N GLY A 74 -13.91 1.97 3.77
CA GLY A 74 -13.63 2.92 2.71
C GLY A 74 -14.14 4.32 3.05
N VAL A 75 -13.26 5.33 2.97
CA VAL A 75 -13.58 6.74 3.18
C VAL A 75 -13.30 7.58 1.93
N LEU A 76 -14.29 8.38 1.53
CA LEU A 76 -14.21 9.29 0.38
C LEU A 76 -14.26 10.78 0.77
N THR A 77 -14.46 11.10 2.06
CA THR A 77 -14.42 12.47 2.57
C THR A 77 -13.76 12.57 3.95
N GLY A 78 -13.25 13.77 4.28
CA GLY A 78 -12.72 14.06 5.61
C GLY A 78 -13.75 13.92 6.74
N ASN A 79 -15.03 14.24 6.49
CA ASN A 79 -16.07 14.10 7.53
C ASN A 79 -16.36 12.63 7.85
N GLN A 80 -16.39 11.74 6.84
CA GLN A 80 -16.51 10.30 7.09
C GLN A 80 -15.35 9.80 7.95
N ALA A 81 -14.12 10.22 7.64
CA ALA A 81 -12.94 9.88 8.43
C ALA A 81 -13.05 10.37 9.89
N VAL A 82 -13.52 11.60 10.12
CA VAL A 82 -13.78 12.11 11.47
C VAL A 82 -14.81 11.23 12.19
N GLN A 83 -15.93 10.87 11.54
CA GLN A 83 -16.93 10.01 12.16
C GLN A 83 -16.39 8.61 12.47
N HIS A 84 -15.57 8.03 11.60
CA HIS A 84 -14.88 6.76 11.86
C HIS A 84 -13.97 6.83 13.08
N ALA A 85 -13.20 7.91 13.23
CA ALA A 85 -12.41 8.15 14.44
C ALA A 85 -13.29 8.32 15.69
N LYS A 86 -14.47 8.96 15.57
CA LYS A 86 -15.44 9.05 16.69
C LYS A 86 -16.10 7.73 17.04
N ALA A 87 -16.28 6.85 16.06
CA ALA A 87 -16.82 5.52 16.26
C ALA A 87 -15.82 4.53 16.87
N GLY A 88 -14.54 4.92 17.02
CA GLY A 88 -13.50 4.08 17.64
C GLY A 88 -12.74 3.18 16.65
N LEU A 89 -12.80 3.46 15.35
CA LEU A 89 -11.93 2.77 14.39
C LEU A 89 -10.47 3.17 14.60
N LYS A 90 -9.56 2.19 14.42
CA LYS A 90 -8.12 2.39 14.61
C LYS A 90 -7.37 2.79 13.36
N ALA A 91 -7.96 2.60 12.17
CA ALA A 91 -7.34 2.91 10.88
C ALA A 91 -8.41 3.23 9.83
N LEU A 92 -7.98 3.85 8.73
CA LEU A 92 -8.83 4.24 7.60
C LEU A 92 -8.34 3.60 6.31
N TYR A 93 -9.26 3.29 5.41
CA TYR A 93 -8.94 2.82 4.06
C TYR A 93 -9.41 3.84 3.02
N ILE A 94 -8.52 4.25 2.13
CA ILE A 94 -8.87 5.08 0.97
C ILE A 94 -8.87 4.18 -0.26
N SER A 95 -10.06 3.96 -0.79
CA SER A 95 -10.30 3.14 -1.97
C SER A 95 -10.10 3.94 -3.26
N GLY A 96 -9.31 3.39 -4.19
CA GLY A 96 -9.15 3.93 -5.54
C GLY A 96 -10.45 3.90 -6.33
N TRP A 97 -11.26 2.84 -6.12
CA TRP A 97 -12.63 2.73 -6.66
C TRP A 97 -13.52 3.90 -6.22
N GLN A 98 -13.53 4.26 -4.93
CA GLN A 98 -14.34 5.39 -4.45
C GLN A 98 -13.84 6.74 -4.99
N VAL A 99 -12.52 6.87 -5.16
CA VAL A 99 -11.90 8.04 -5.80
C VAL A 99 -12.32 8.15 -7.26
N ALA A 100 -12.26 7.05 -8.02
CA ALA A 100 -12.76 6.99 -9.39
C ALA A 100 -14.24 7.38 -9.47
N ALA A 101 -15.06 6.85 -8.57
CA ALA A 101 -16.49 7.09 -8.57
C ALA A 101 -16.87 8.56 -8.28
N ASP A 102 -16.28 9.19 -7.25
CA ASP A 102 -16.83 10.45 -6.73
C ASP A 102 -15.83 11.41 -6.02
N ALA A 103 -14.51 11.16 -6.07
CA ALA A 103 -13.56 11.98 -5.32
C ALA A 103 -12.21 12.24 -6.02
N ASN A 104 -12.16 12.11 -7.35
CA ASN A 104 -10.95 12.35 -8.12
C ASN A 104 -10.78 13.81 -8.58
N THR A 105 -9.55 14.16 -9.00
CA THR A 105 -9.16 15.53 -9.37
C THR A 105 -9.62 15.95 -10.77
N SER A 106 -10.11 15.03 -11.62
CA SER A 106 -10.71 15.42 -12.90
C SER A 106 -12.16 15.90 -12.75
N GLY A 107 -12.80 15.63 -11.60
CA GLY A 107 -14.19 15.99 -11.33
C GLY A 107 -15.21 15.17 -12.11
N ASN A 108 -14.82 14.03 -12.68
CA ASN A 108 -15.71 13.13 -13.40
C ASN A 108 -16.00 11.87 -12.58
N THR A 109 -17.11 11.19 -12.88
CA THR A 109 -17.38 9.85 -12.37
C THR A 109 -16.81 8.81 -13.33
N TYR A 110 -15.97 7.92 -12.82
CA TYR A 110 -15.35 6.84 -13.58
C TYR A 110 -15.64 5.45 -13.01
N PRO A 111 -15.63 4.41 -13.86
CA PRO A 111 -15.42 3.05 -13.39
C PRO A 111 -13.99 2.89 -12.87
N ASP A 112 -13.78 1.81 -12.13
CA ASP A 112 -12.49 1.49 -11.51
C ASP A 112 -11.52 0.83 -12.50
N GLN A 113 -10.89 1.69 -13.31
CA GLN A 113 -9.98 1.34 -14.40
C GLN A 113 -8.78 2.31 -14.50
N SER A 114 -8.36 2.91 -13.38
CA SER A 114 -7.23 3.85 -13.31
C SER A 114 -7.33 5.04 -14.29
N LEU A 115 -8.54 5.49 -14.63
CA LEU A 115 -8.78 6.59 -15.59
C LEU A 115 -8.51 7.98 -15.00
N TYR A 116 -8.57 8.11 -13.68
CA TYR A 116 -8.42 9.38 -13.00
C TYR A 116 -6.94 9.82 -12.92
N PRO A 117 -6.66 11.14 -12.78
CA PRO A 117 -5.29 11.62 -12.66
C PRO A 117 -4.60 11.10 -11.38
N VAL A 118 -3.34 10.68 -11.50
CA VAL A 118 -2.55 9.99 -10.45
C VAL A 118 -2.48 10.73 -9.10
N ASP A 119 -2.68 12.05 -9.09
CA ASP A 119 -2.67 12.88 -7.87
C ASP A 119 -3.98 12.79 -7.04
N SER A 120 -5.00 12.09 -7.54
CA SER A 120 -6.32 12.03 -6.93
C SER A 120 -6.32 11.40 -5.54
N VAL A 121 -5.73 10.20 -5.39
CA VAL A 121 -5.68 9.53 -4.09
C VAL A 121 -4.80 10.30 -3.10
N PRO A 122 -3.57 10.75 -3.44
CA PRO A 122 -2.79 11.62 -2.56
C PRO A 122 -3.54 12.89 -2.12
N THR A 123 -4.31 13.51 -3.01
CA THR A 123 -5.13 14.68 -2.68
C THR A 123 -6.21 14.34 -1.64
N LEU A 124 -6.86 13.19 -1.76
CA LEU A 124 -7.84 12.72 -0.79
C LEU A 124 -7.19 12.36 0.56
N VAL A 125 -6.03 11.69 0.56
CA VAL A 125 -5.23 11.42 1.78
C VAL A 125 -4.98 12.73 2.53
N LYS A 126 -4.49 13.77 1.84
CA LYS A 126 -4.23 15.09 2.42
C LYS A 126 -5.49 15.74 2.99
N ARG A 127 -6.61 15.64 2.26
CA ARG A 127 -7.92 16.15 2.70
C ARG A 127 -8.40 15.47 3.98
N ILE A 128 -8.25 14.15 4.07
CA ILE A 128 -8.62 13.36 5.25
C ILE A 128 -7.75 13.74 6.45
N ASN A 129 -6.42 13.75 6.28
CA ASN A 129 -5.50 14.16 7.34
C ASN A 129 -5.79 15.60 7.83
N SER A 130 -6.14 16.52 6.94
CA SER A 130 -6.51 17.89 7.30
C SER A 130 -7.79 17.95 8.16
N ALA A 131 -8.77 17.09 7.87
CA ALA A 131 -10.01 17.02 8.65
C ALA A 131 -9.78 16.42 10.04
N LEU A 132 -9.01 15.32 10.13
CA LEU A 132 -8.63 14.71 11.41
C LEU A 132 -7.82 15.69 12.27
N LEU A 133 -6.86 16.42 11.67
CA LEU A 133 -6.07 17.41 12.37
C LEU A 133 -6.93 18.56 12.91
N ARG A 134 -7.95 19.01 12.15
CA ARG A 134 -8.89 20.02 12.65
C ARG A 134 -9.70 19.50 13.84
N ALA A 135 -10.15 18.24 13.78
CA ALA A 135 -10.87 17.63 14.90
C ALA A 135 -9.98 17.52 16.15
N ASP A 136 -8.72 17.11 15.99
CA ASP A 136 -7.72 17.04 17.06
C ASP A 136 -7.44 18.42 17.70
N GLN A 137 -7.33 19.47 16.88
CA GLN A 137 -7.13 20.84 17.37
C GLN A 137 -8.32 21.33 18.22
N ILE A 138 -9.55 21.03 17.80
CA ILE A 138 -10.76 21.40 18.54
C ILE A 138 -10.80 20.67 19.88
N GLU A 139 -10.56 19.37 19.90
CA GLU A 139 -10.60 18.58 21.13
C GLU A 139 -9.45 18.93 22.08
N THR A 140 -8.28 19.27 21.53
CA THR A 140 -7.18 19.80 22.34
C THR A 140 -7.56 21.11 23.02
N LEU A 141 -8.19 22.06 22.31
CA LEU A 141 -8.72 23.28 22.92
C LEU A 141 -9.72 22.96 24.04
N GLU A 142 -10.69 22.09 23.76
CA GLU A 142 -11.74 21.71 24.73
C GLU A 142 -11.17 21.01 25.98
N ARG A 143 -10.10 20.21 25.83
CA ARG A 143 -9.35 19.62 26.96
C ARG A 143 -8.72 20.70 27.83
N PHE A 144 -8.05 21.69 27.23
CA PHE A 144 -7.48 22.82 27.99
C PHE A 144 -8.54 23.71 28.64
N GLU A 145 -9.76 23.73 28.10
CA GLU A 145 -10.91 24.43 28.67
C GLU A 145 -11.72 23.59 29.68
N ASN A 146 -11.26 22.38 30.03
CA ASN A 146 -11.92 21.44 30.95
C ASN A 146 -13.37 21.07 30.57
N LYS A 147 -13.68 20.99 29.27
CA LYS A 147 -15.03 20.67 28.76
C LYS A 147 -15.38 19.17 28.77
N GLY A 148 -14.67 18.35 29.54
CA GLY A 148 -15.01 16.94 29.75
C GLY A 148 -14.77 16.02 28.53
N VAL A 149 -13.81 16.35 27.66
CA VAL A 149 -13.43 15.50 26.51
C VAL A 149 -12.58 14.32 26.98
N THR A 150 -12.96 13.10 26.59
CA THR A 150 -12.37 11.84 27.07
C THR A 150 -11.55 11.06 26.04
N SER A 151 -11.44 11.54 24.79
CA SER A 151 -10.76 10.82 23.70
C SER A 151 -9.33 11.36 23.50
N ASP A 152 -8.35 10.47 23.47
CA ASP A 152 -6.93 10.85 23.44
C ASP A 152 -6.30 10.90 22.04
N ASP A 153 -6.84 10.17 21.04
CA ASP A 153 -6.23 10.07 19.71
C ASP A 153 -7.28 10.10 18.58
N ARG A 154 -7.16 11.09 17.69
CA ARG A 154 -7.99 11.25 16.48
C ARG A 154 -7.21 11.04 15.19
N MET A 155 -5.89 10.92 15.27
CA MET A 155 -5.02 10.83 14.10
C MET A 155 -4.88 9.37 13.68
N LEU A 156 -5.86 8.89 12.92
CA LEU A 156 -5.87 7.53 12.43
C LEU A 156 -4.87 7.32 11.28
N PRO A 157 -4.11 6.22 11.28
CA PRO A 157 -3.30 5.81 10.14
C PRO A 157 -4.19 5.51 8.93
N ILE A 158 -3.72 5.92 7.76
CA ILE A 158 -4.43 5.77 6.49
C ILE A 158 -3.71 4.72 5.65
N VAL A 159 -4.43 3.68 5.22
CA VAL A 159 -4.01 2.75 4.17
C VAL A 159 -4.63 3.21 2.86
N ALA A 160 -3.82 3.51 1.85
CA ALA A 160 -4.27 4.11 0.59
C ALA A 160 -4.03 3.20 -0.62
N ASP A 161 -4.96 3.26 -1.56
CA ASP A 161 -4.90 2.56 -2.85
C ASP A 161 -3.98 3.29 -3.84
N ALA A 162 -2.91 2.63 -4.27
CA ALA A 162 -2.04 3.14 -5.34
C ALA A 162 -2.23 2.42 -6.68
N GLU A 163 -3.32 1.68 -6.82
CA GLU A 163 -3.66 0.90 -8.01
C GLU A 163 -2.48 -0.02 -8.38
N SER A 164 -2.14 -0.11 -9.66
CA SER A 164 -0.91 -0.73 -10.16
C SER A 164 0.22 0.29 -10.37
N GLY A 165 0.08 1.52 -9.85
CA GLY A 165 1.13 2.55 -9.89
C GLY A 165 1.10 3.49 -11.10
N PHE A 166 0.02 3.51 -11.89
CA PHE A 166 -0.22 4.47 -12.98
C PHE A 166 0.88 4.52 -14.06
N GLY A 167 1.55 3.39 -14.30
CA GLY A 167 2.59 3.29 -15.32
C GLY A 167 3.70 2.32 -14.95
N GLY A 168 4.95 2.77 -15.09
CA GLY A 168 6.14 1.98 -14.78
C GLY A 168 6.76 2.33 -13.42
N PRO A 169 7.96 1.81 -13.12
CA PRO A 169 8.61 1.99 -11.82
C PRO A 169 8.79 3.46 -11.39
N LEU A 170 9.05 4.38 -12.32
CA LEU A 170 9.19 5.81 -11.98
C LEU A 170 7.85 6.45 -11.59
N ASN A 171 6.75 6.05 -12.22
CA ASN A 171 5.41 6.48 -11.81
C ASN A 171 5.09 5.98 -10.40
N VAL A 172 5.41 4.72 -10.11
CA VAL A 172 5.28 4.12 -8.77
C VAL A 172 6.09 4.88 -7.73
N PHE A 173 7.34 5.23 -8.05
CA PHE A 173 8.23 5.98 -7.15
C PHE A 173 7.62 7.34 -6.79
N GLU A 174 7.16 8.10 -7.79
CA GLU A 174 6.56 9.41 -7.56
C GLU A 174 5.19 9.33 -6.87
N LEU A 175 4.35 8.34 -7.20
CA LEU A 175 3.09 8.13 -6.51
C LEU A 175 3.30 7.78 -5.05
N MET A 176 4.23 6.88 -4.75
CA MET A 176 4.56 6.54 -3.37
C MET A 176 5.07 7.76 -2.59
N LYS A 177 5.89 8.62 -3.23
CA LYS A 177 6.28 9.89 -2.62
C LYS A 177 5.09 10.78 -2.32
N ALA A 178 4.21 10.99 -3.29
CA ALA A 178 3.01 11.80 -3.11
C ALA A 178 2.09 11.28 -1.98
N MET A 179 1.97 9.95 -1.84
CA MET A 179 1.23 9.33 -0.74
C MET A 179 1.87 9.64 0.63
N ILE A 180 3.19 9.53 0.74
CA ILE A 180 3.93 9.85 1.96
C ILE A 180 3.85 11.35 2.29
N GLU A 181 4.00 12.23 1.30
CA GLU A 181 3.85 13.68 1.47
C GLU A 181 2.46 14.05 1.98
N ALA A 182 1.43 13.34 1.49
CA ALA A 182 0.05 13.53 1.93
C ALA A 182 -0.23 12.95 3.34
N GLY A 183 0.66 12.12 3.87
CA GLY A 183 0.54 11.53 5.20
C GLY A 183 -0.08 10.14 5.24
N ALA A 184 0.05 9.33 4.18
CA ALA A 184 -0.37 7.93 4.20
C ALA A 184 0.54 7.09 5.11
N ALA A 185 -0.06 6.17 5.88
CA ALA A 185 0.64 5.24 6.77
C ALA A 185 1.01 3.94 6.06
N GLY A 186 0.12 3.49 5.17
CA GLY A 186 0.31 2.33 4.33
C GLY A 186 -0.20 2.55 2.91
N VAL A 187 0.38 1.85 1.95
CA VAL A 187 0.03 1.95 0.54
C VAL A 187 0.02 0.54 -0.07
N HIS A 188 -1.00 0.21 -0.85
CA HIS A 188 -1.04 -1.06 -1.57
C HIS A 188 -0.83 -0.87 -3.08
N PHE A 189 -0.13 -1.83 -3.69
CA PHE A 189 0.05 -1.93 -5.13
C PHE A 189 -0.41 -3.30 -5.63
N GLU A 190 -1.10 -3.35 -6.76
CA GLU A 190 -1.59 -4.58 -7.38
C GLU A 190 -0.84 -4.96 -8.66
N ASP A 191 -0.85 -6.25 -9.02
CA ASP A 191 -0.09 -6.83 -10.12
C ASP A 191 -0.84 -6.86 -11.47
N GLN A 192 -1.82 -5.98 -11.63
CA GLN A 192 -2.49 -5.75 -12.90
C GLN A 192 -1.70 -4.78 -13.80
N LEU A 193 -1.95 -4.85 -15.11
CA LEU A 193 -1.47 -3.87 -16.07
C LEU A 193 -2.20 -2.53 -15.89
N SER A 194 -1.48 -1.46 -15.57
CA SER A 194 -2.06 -0.13 -15.30
C SER A 194 -3.00 0.42 -16.37
N SER A 195 -2.72 0.19 -17.65
CA SER A 195 -3.55 0.70 -18.75
C SER A 195 -4.82 -0.13 -19.00
N GLU A 196 -4.88 -1.35 -18.47
CA GLU A 196 -6.02 -2.28 -18.59
C GLU A 196 -6.50 -2.71 -17.20
N LYS A 197 -6.29 -1.82 -16.21
CA LYS A 197 -6.66 -2.07 -14.83
C LYS A 197 -8.16 -2.24 -14.75
N LYS A 198 -8.60 -3.19 -13.93
CA LYS A 198 -10.01 -3.38 -13.62
C LYS A 198 -10.19 -3.64 -12.14
N CYS A 199 -11.35 -3.28 -11.60
CA CYS A 199 -11.79 -3.73 -10.29
C CYS A 199 -11.63 -5.24 -10.16
N GLY A 200 -11.18 -5.72 -8.99
CA GLY A 200 -10.93 -7.13 -8.71
C GLY A 200 -12.07 -8.08 -9.10
N HIS A 201 -13.31 -7.61 -8.97
CA HIS A 201 -14.52 -8.39 -9.25
C HIS A 201 -14.93 -8.40 -10.74
N MET A 202 -14.25 -7.66 -11.61
CA MET A 202 -14.56 -7.59 -13.04
C MET A 202 -13.74 -8.57 -13.88
N GLY A 203 -14.32 -9.08 -14.97
CA GLY A 203 -13.64 -9.97 -15.90
C GLY A 203 -12.63 -9.27 -16.81
N GLY A 204 -11.66 -10.05 -17.30
CA GLY A 204 -10.64 -9.58 -18.25
C GLY A 204 -9.56 -8.70 -17.60
N LYS A 205 -9.21 -8.98 -16.35
CA LYS A 205 -8.00 -8.46 -15.69
C LYS A 205 -6.76 -9.04 -16.37
N VAL A 206 -5.74 -8.22 -16.55
CA VAL A 206 -4.48 -8.63 -17.20
C VAL A 206 -3.34 -8.45 -16.20
N LEU A 207 -2.68 -9.54 -15.83
CA LEU A 207 -1.52 -9.53 -14.95
C LEU A 207 -0.27 -9.05 -15.67
N VAL A 208 0.63 -8.41 -14.94
CA VAL A 208 2.03 -8.25 -15.36
C VAL A 208 2.86 -9.46 -14.91
N PRO A 209 4.07 -9.70 -15.48
CA PRO A 209 4.97 -10.73 -14.97
C PRO A 209 5.32 -10.53 -13.50
N THR A 210 5.57 -11.62 -12.77
CA THR A 210 5.91 -11.60 -11.34
C THR A 210 7.07 -10.63 -11.05
N GLN A 211 8.14 -10.68 -11.83
CA GLN A 211 9.29 -9.77 -11.74
C GLN A 211 8.94 -8.30 -11.94
N THR A 212 7.89 -7.98 -12.71
CA THR A 212 7.42 -6.61 -12.91
C THR A 212 6.79 -6.09 -11.63
N GLN A 213 5.96 -6.90 -10.96
CA GLN A 213 5.38 -6.51 -9.68
C GLN A 213 6.45 -6.38 -8.60
N ILE A 214 7.46 -7.25 -8.58
CA ILE A 214 8.60 -7.11 -7.65
C ILE A 214 9.33 -5.78 -7.87
N ARG A 215 9.49 -5.32 -9.13
CA ARG A 215 10.05 -3.99 -9.44
C ARG A 215 9.14 -2.86 -8.96
N THR A 216 7.82 -2.99 -9.09
CA THR A 216 6.84 -2.04 -8.53
C THR A 216 7.03 -1.92 -7.02
N LEU A 217 7.01 -3.03 -6.29
CA LEU A 217 7.17 -3.06 -4.83
C LEU A 217 8.52 -2.47 -4.38
N ASN A 218 9.61 -2.81 -5.08
CA ASN A 218 10.93 -2.23 -4.79
C ASN A 218 10.99 -0.73 -5.09
N SER A 219 10.31 -0.25 -6.13
CA SER A 219 10.26 1.18 -6.43
C SER A 219 9.50 1.96 -5.34
N ALA A 220 8.39 1.40 -4.86
CA ALA A 220 7.66 1.96 -3.72
C ALA A 220 8.51 1.93 -2.43
N ARG A 221 9.22 0.83 -2.16
CA ARG A 221 10.12 0.76 -0.99
C ARG A 221 11.27 1.77 -1.11
N LEU A 222 11.84 1.95 -2.30
CA LEU A 222 12.89 2.91 -2.55
C LEU A 222 12.41 4.34 -2.28
N ALA A 223 11.19 4.69 -2.70
CA ALA A 223 10.57 5.97 -2.37
C ALA A 223 10.44 6.18 -0.85
N ALA A 224 9.93 5.18 -0.13
CA ALA A 224 9.80 5.23 1.33
C ALA A 224 11.17 5.37 2.04
N ASP A 225 12.17 4.61 1.59
CA ASP A 225 13.54 4.70 2.10
C ASP A 225 14.17 6.07 1.79
N VAL A 226 13.99 6.60 0.58
CA VAL A 226 14.47 7.94 0.18
C VAL A 226 13.86 9.02 1.06
N MET A 227 12.56 8.97 1.29
CA MET A 227 11.84 9.89 2.19
C MET A 227 12.07 9.62 3.67
N ASN A 228 12.80 8.55 4.01
CA ASN A 228 13.10 8.14 5.38
C ASN A 228 11.82 7.97 6.22
N VAL A 229 10.81 7.31 5.66
CA VAL A 229 9.54 7.01 6.34
C VAL A 229 9.31 5.50 6.30
N PRO A 230 9.01 4.84 7.44
CA PRO A 230 8.77 3.41 7.50
C PRO A 230 7.36 3.05 6.98
N THR A 231 6.94 3.58 5.83
CA THR A 231 5.59 3.37 5.28
C THR A 231 5.31 1.89 5.05
N ILE A 232 4.12 1.42 5.42
CA ILE A 232 3.66 0.04 5.22
C ILE A 232 3.35 -0.18 3.74
N ILE A 233 3.88 -1.23 3.13
CA ILE A 233 3.64 -1.60 1.73
C ILE A 233 2.89 -2.92 1.71
N LEU A 234 1.74 -2.94 1.04
CA LEU A 234 0.94 -4.14 0.84
C LEU A 234 1.05 -4.57 -0.62
N ALA A 235 1.36 -5.84 -0.87
CA ALA A 235 1.34 -6.41 -2.21
C ALA A 235 0.02 -7.14 -2.45
N ARG A 236 -0.78 -6.59 -3.36
CA ARG A 236 -2.00 -7.23 -3.84
C ARG A 236 -1.71 -8.08 -5.07
N THR A 237 -2.32 -9.26 -5.12
CA THR A 237 -2.42 -10.07 -6.33
C THR A 237 -3.86 -10.25 -6.76
N ASP A 238 -4.10 -10.10 -8.06
CA ASP A 238 -5.40 -10.32 -8.71
C ASP A 238 -5.48 -11.67 -9.44
N ALA A 239 -4.44 -12.50 -9.30
CA ALA A 239 -4.28 -13.77 -10.01
C ALA A 239 -5.33 -14.84 -9.70
N ASN A 240 -6.13 -14.64 -8.65
CA ASN A 240 -7.22 -15.55 -8.33
C ASN A 240 -8.32 -15.55 -9.41
N ALA A 241 -8.61 -14.39 -9.99
CA ALA A 241 -9.62 -14.25 -11.05
C ALA A 241 -9.04 -13.78 -12.40
N ALA A 242 -7.81 -13.24 -12.42
CA ALA A 242 -7.17 -12.80 -13.65
C ALA A 242 -6.66 -14.00 -14.47
N ASN A 243 -7.21 -14.17 -15.68
CA ASN A 243 -6.88 -15.26 -16.59
C ASN A 243 -6.05 -14.81 -17.81
N LEU A 244 -5.46 -13.62 -17.74
CA LEU A 244 -4.58 -13.05 -18.76
C LEU A 244 -3.28 -12.55 -18.12
N ILE A 245 -2.17 -12.64 -18.85
CA ILE A 245 -0.88 -12.07 -18.48
C ILE A 245 -0.20 -11.44 -19.70
N THR A 246 0.50 -10.33 -19.51
CA THR A 246 1.09 -9.59 -20.64
C THR A 246 2.25 -10.30 -21.33
N SER A 247 3.02 -11.12 -20.60
CA SER A 247 4.20 -11.80 -21.14
C SER A 247 4.51 -13.09 -20.36
N ASP A 248 5.12 -14.06 -21.04
CA ASP A 248 5.60 -15.34 -20.53
C ASP A 248 7.11 -15.34 -20.17
N ILE A 249 7.71 -14.15 -20.11
CA ILE A 249 9.16 -13.98 -19.91
C ILE A 249 9.66 -14.46 -18.54
N ASP A 250 8.79 -14.51 -17.54
CA ASP A 250 9.13 -14.90 -16.18
C ASP A 250 8.84 -16.38 -15.95
N GLU A 251 9.88 -17.14 -15.59
CA GLU A 251 9.77 -18.57 -15.29
C GLU A 251 8.79 -18.87 -14.15
N TYR A 252 8.60 -17.93 -13.21
CA TYR A 252 7.66 -18.07 -12.09
C TYR A 252 6.20 -18.18 -12.56
N ASP A 253 5.90 -17.64 -13.75
CA ASP A 253 4.55 -17.54 -14.30
C ASP A 253 4.22 -18.68 -15.27
N LYS A 254 5.24 -19.27 -15.91
CA LYS A 254 5.06 -20.33 -16.91
C LYS A 254 4.21 -21.51 -16.46
N PRO A 255 4.27 -21.99 -15.19
CA PRO A 255 3.42 -23.07 -14.73
C PRO A 255 1.91 -22.77 -14.79
N PHE A 256 1.50 -21.53 -15.04
CA PHE A 256 0.09 -21.12 -15.14
C PHE A 256 -0.33 -20.76 -16.56
N ILE A 257 0.62 -20.57 -17.48
CA ILE A 257 0.32 -20.17 -18.87
C ILE A 257 -0.23 -21.38 -19.64
N THR A 258 -1.25 -21.15 -20.47
CA THR A 258 -1.92 -22.22 -21.24
C THR A 258 -1.30 -22.43 -22.63
N GLY A 259 -0.55 -21.45 -23.13
CA GLY A 259 -0.02 -21.41 -24.50
C GLY A 259 -0.92 -20.68 -25.50
N GLU A 260 -2.17 -20.38 -25.13
CA GLU A 260 -3.08 -19.58 -25.95
C GLU A 260 -2.81 -18.08 -25.80
N ARG A 261 -3.09 -17.31 -26.86
CA ARG A 261 -2.95 -15.85 -26.88
C ARG A 261 -4.22 -15.15 -27.35
N THR A 262 -4.41 -13.91 -26.90
CA THR A 262 -5.48 -13.00 -27.38
C THR A 262 -5.01 -12.22 -28.62
N ILE A 263 -5.91 -11.45 -29.25
CA ILE A 263 -5.58 -10.64 -30.42
C ILE A 263 -4.62 -9.48 -30.09
N GLU A 264 -4.70 -8.96 -28.86
CA GLU A 264 -3.80 -7.95 -28.30
C GLU A 264 -2.42 -8.53 -27.97
N GLY A 265 -2.29 -9.86 -28.01
CA GLY A 265 -1.05 -10.58 -27.76
C GLY A 265 -0.83 -11.01 -26.31
N PHE A 266 -1.80 -10.83 -25.41
CA PHE A 266 -1.73 -11.35 -24.05
C PHE A 266 -1.79 -12.88 -24.04
N TYR A 267 -1.15 -13.50 -23.08
CA TYR A 267 -1.21 -14.94 -22.86
C TYR A 267 -2.37 -15.27 -21.92
N LYS A 268 -3.07 -16.38 -22.16
CA LYS A 268 -4.07 -16.89 -21.22
C LYS A 268 -3.39 -17.68 -20.09
N THR A 269 -3.92 -17.54 -18.88
CA THR A 269 -3.46 -18.25 -17.69
C THR A 269 -4.58 -19.07 -17.05
N ARG A 270 -4.19 -20.10 -16.29
CA ARG A 270 -5.05 -20.83 -15.37
C ARG A 270 -5.18 -20.00 -14.08
N ALA A 271 -6.14 -19.08 -14.08
CA ALA A 271 -6.50 -18.29 -12.89
C ALA A 271 -6.90 -19.19 -11.72
N GLY A 272 -6.75 -18.68 -10.51
CA GLY A 272 -7.22 -19.33 -9.29
C GLY A 272 -6.22 -19.22 -8.15
N LEU A 273 -6.59 -19.84 -7.02
CA LEU A 273 -5.83 -19.72 -5.78
C LEU A 273 -4.38 -20.20 -5.91
N ASP A 274 -4.09 -21.21 -6.74
CA ASP A 274 -2.71 -21.70 -6.92
C ASP A 274 -1.82 -20.63 -7.57
N GLN A 275 -2.35 -19.87 -8.54
CA GLN A 275 -1.63 -18.76 -9.15
C GLN A 275 -1.46 -17.62 -8.15
N ALA A 276 -2.50 -17.30 -7.37
CA ALA A 276 -2.44 -16.29 -6.32
C ALA A 276 -1.42 -16.64 -5.21
N ILE A 277 -1.37 -17.91 -4.77
CA ILE A 277 -0.39 -18.40 -3.81
C ILE A 277 1.02 -18.25 -4.37
N SER A 278 1.26 -18.67 -5.62
CA SER A 278 2.57 -18.50 -6.27
C SER A 278 3.03 -17.04 -6.23
N ARG A 279 2.13 -16.12 -6.60
CA ARG A 279 2.36 -14.67 -6.62
C ARG A 279 2.62 -14.13 -5.20
N GLY A 280 1.79 -14.48 -4.23
CA GLY A 280 1.98 -14.09 -2.83
C GLY A 280 3.32 -14.56 -2.25
N LEU A 281 3.75 -15.78 -2.57
CA LEU A 281 5.07 -16.31 -2.16
C LEU A 281 6.24 -15.56 -2.80
N ALA A 282 6.07 -15.06 -4.03
CA ALA A 282 7.09 -14.25 -4.70
C ALA A 282 7.16 -12.82 -4.14
N TYR A 283 6.02 -12.28 -3.69
CA TYR A 283 5.92 -10.90 -3.21
C TYR A 283 6.26 -10.74 -1.72
N ALA A 284 6.11 -11.80 -0.92
CA ALA A 284 6.36 -11.78 0.53
C ALA A 284 7.69 -11.13 0.95
N PRO A 285 8.84 -11.40 0.30
CA PRO A 285 10.09 -10.73 0.66
C PRO A 285 10.10 -9.22 0.42
N TYR A 286 9.17 -8.67 -0.36
CA TYR A 286 9.20 -7.27 -0.81
C TYR A 286 8.06 -6.42 -0.24
N ALA A 287 7.16 -7.00 0.56
CA ALA A 287 5.99 -6.33 1.11
C ALA A 287 5.76 -6.69 2.58
N ASP A 288 5.19 -5.74 3.32
CA ASP A 288 4.87 -5.91 4.73
C ASP A 288 3.61 -6.76 4.93
N LEU A 289 2.64 -6.63 4.02
CA LEU A 289 1.45 -7.47 3.99
C LEU A 289 1.21 -8.02 2.59
N ILE A 290 0.63 -9.21 2.52
CA ILE A 290 0.16 -9.81 1.27
C ILE A 290 -1.37 -9.83 1.23
N TRP A 291 -1.93 -9.50 0.08
CA TRP A 291 -3.35 -9.48 -0.18
C TRP A 291 -3.68 -10.31 -1.43
N CYS A 292 -4.46 -11.37 -1.26
CA CYS A 292 -5.13 -12.04 -2.37
C CYS A 292 -6.51 -11.40 -2.59
N GLU A 293 -6.77 -10.86 -3.78
CA GLU A 293 -8.13 -10.46 -4.16
C GLU A 293 -8.99 -11.70 -4.39
N THR A 294 -10.23 -11.68 -3.90
CA THR A 294 -11.14 -12.82 -3.93
C THR A 294 -12.48 -12.41 -4.50
N ALA A 295 -13.00 -13.20 -5.45
CA ALA A 295 -14.30 -12.91 -6.07
C ALA A 295 -15.48 -13.04 -5.10
N LYS A 296 -15.34 -13.87 -4.05
CA LYS A 296 -16.34 -14.08 -3.00
C LYS A 296 -15.65 -14.24 -1.65
N PRO A 297 -16.31 -13.84 -0.54
CA PRO A 297 -15.82 -14.15 0.79
C PRO A 297 -15.92 -15.65 1.05
N ASP A 298 -14.78 -16.32 1.14
CA ASP A 298 -14.66 -17.77 1.41
C ASP A 298 -13.54 -18.01 2.43
N LEU A 299 -13.90 -18.53 3.61
CA LEU A 299 -12.96 -18.77 4.69
C LEU A 299 -12.04 -19.96 4.43
N ASP A 300 -12.48 -20.96 3.67
CA ASP A 300 -11.64 -22.11 3.31
C ASP A 300 -10.58 -21.68 2.30
N GLU A 301 -10.95 -20.83 1.34
CA GLU A 301 -10.01 -20.20 0.41
C GLU A 301 -9.00 -19.31 1.14
N ALA A 302 -9.48 -18.44 2.03
CA ALA A 302 -8.63 -17.56 2.83
C ALA A 302 -7.65 -18.35 3.71
N LYS A 303 -8.13 -19.43 4.36
CA LYS A 303 -7.30 -20.33 5.17
C LYS A 303 -6.24 -21.02 4.33
N ARG A 304 -6.61 -21.56 3.16
CA ARG A 304 -5.67 -22.23 2.27
C ARG A 304 -4.58 -21.28 1.76
N PHE A 305 -4.95 -20.04 1.43
CA PHE A 305 -3.98 -18.99 1.07
C PHE A 305 -3.02 -18.71 2.24
N ALA A 306 -3.56 -18.44 3.42
CA ALA A 306 -2.77 -18.13 4.61
C ALA A 306 -1.80 -19.26 4.97
N GLU A 307 -2.28 -20.50 5.05
CA GLU A 307 -1.45 -21.68 5.34
C GLU A 307 -0.32 -21.86 4.32
N ALA A 308 -0.59 -21.60 3.02
CA ALA A 308 0.42 -21.71 1.98
C ALA A 308 1.51 -20.63 2.10
N ILE A 309 1.13 -19.38 2.40
CA ILE A 309 2.09 -18.29 2.64
C ILE A 309 2.90 -18.58 3.91
N HIS A 310 2.23 -18.89 5.02
CA HIS A 310 2.86 -19.12 6.33
C HIS A 310 3.76 -20.36 6.35
N LYS A 311 3.52 -21.35 5.49
CA LYS A 311 4.44 -22.48 5.33
C LYS A 311 5.86 -22.05 4.92
N LYS A 312 6.00 -20.96 4.17
CA LYS A 312 7.31 -20.41 3.75
C LYS A 312 7.72 -19.18 4.56
N TYR A 313 6.76 -18.34 4.93
CA TYR A 313 6.96 -17.09 5.66
C TYR A 313 6.02 -17.06 6.88
N PRO A 314 6.38 -17.73 7.99
CA PRO A 314 5.48 -17.93 9.14
C PRO A 314 4.92 -16.65 9.77
N ASP A 315 5.71 -15.58 9.76
CA ASP A 315 5.36 -14.29 10.37
C ASP A 315 4.78 -13.29 9.35
N GLN A 316 4.47 -13.73 8.13
CA GLN A 316 3.95 -12.84 7.08
C GLN A 316 2.55 -12.35 7.46
N LEU A 317 2.40 -11.04 7.63
CA LEU A 317 1.10 -10.42 7.80
C LEU A 317 0.30 -10.49 6.49
N LEU A 318 -1.01 -10.66 6.62
CA LEU A 318 -1.95 -10.76 5.51
C LEU A 318 -3.02 -9.67 5.65
N SER A 319 -3.60 -9.27 4.52
CA SER A 319 -4.78 -8.42 4.50
C SER A 319 -5.86 -9.04 3.62
N TYR A 320 -7.11 -8.81 3.99
CA TYR A 320 -8.28 -9.38 3.33
C TYR A 320 -9.31 -8.29 3.01
N ASN A 321 -9.92 -8.38 1.85
CA ASN A 321 -11.00 -7.50 1.42
C ASN A 321 -12.34 -8.20 1.67
N CYS A 322 -13.19 -7.59 2.50
CA CYS A 322 -14.60 -7.99 2.63
C CYS A 322 -15.44 -7.17 1.64
N SER A 323 -15.56 -7.68 0.42
CA SER A 323 -16.20 -6.96 -0.69
C SER A 323 -17.69 -6.70 -0.42
N PRO A 324 -18.20 -5.49 -0.71
CA PRO A 324 -19.56 -5.07 -0.37
C PRO A 324 -20.68 -5.72 -1.20
#